data_AF-A0A833S0R3-F1
#
_entry.id   AF-A0A833S0R3-F1
#
_cell.length_a   1.000
_cell.length_b   1.000
_cell.length_c   1.000
_cell.angle_alpha   90.00
_cell.angle_beta   90.00
_cell.angle_gamma   90.00
#
_symmetry.space_group_name_H-M   'P 1'
#
loop_
_entity.id
_entity.type
_entity.pdbx_description
1 polymer ?
#
loop_
_entity_poly.entity_id
_entity_poly.type
_entity_poly.pdbx_seq_one_letter_code
_entity_poly.pdbx_strand_id
1 'polypeptide(L)'
;MPVLQSKLDGVHHDLKVAIEKTGMSLQNMERNLNGVMQTIVPLSCGTAVVEVRLVPKASATSTTASFQPGVVKPSPAPSAPTTPPVSYALNRSLVSVHDLWKAWSVGLNGGPGVSILEEKYGTKWCNSDERRFFNRRRRGITLVKEISAQLADSGVSDDITAVQLTVDALEAARKSQKKSLNWMSNNPEVIIGLARSALRIDAPTVPTGQPNV
;
A
#
# COMPACT_ATOMS: atom_id res chain seq x y z
N MET A 1 46.36 -6.15 31.17
CA MET A 1 44.95 -6.02 30.74
C MET A 1 44.50 -7.05 29.67
N PRO A 2 44.98 -8.31 29.63
CA PRO A 2 44.62 -9.25 28.53
C PRO A 2 43.18 -9.78 28.61
N VAL A 3 42.61 -9.85 29.81
CA VAL A 3 41.25 -10.39 30.04
C VAL A 3 40.16 -9.50 29.44
N LEU A 4 40.36 -8.17 29.45
CA LEU A 4 39.40 -7.22 28.88
C LEU A 4 39.36 -7.30 27.36
N GLN A 5 40.51 -7.49 26.71
CA GLN A 5 40.58 -7.69 25.25
C GLN A 5 39.86 -8.98 24.84
N SER A 6 40.12 -10.09 25.53
CA SER A 6 39.43 -11.36 25.25
C SER A 6 37.90 -11.28 25.41
N LYS A 7 37.41 -10.53 26.40
CA LYS A 7 35.96 -10.30 26.57
C LYS A 7 35.38 -9.43 25.45
N LEU A 8 36.11 -8.39 25.04
CA LEU A 8 35.69 -7.52 23.94
C LEU A 8 35.62 -8.28 22.61
N ASP A 9 36.62 -9.10 22.32
CA ASP A 9 36.66 -9.95 21.13
C ASP A 9 35.51 -10.96 21.12
N GLY A 10 35.18 -11.52 22.29
CA GLY A 10 34.02 -12.42 22.45
C GLY A 10 32.69 -11.73 22.14
N VAL A 11 32.47 -10.52 22.66
CA VAL A 11 31.24 -9.75 22.37
C VAL A 11 31.17 -9.34 20.90
N HIS A 12 32.28 -8.92 20.31
CA HIS A 12 32.34 -8.61 18.87
C HIS A 12 32.02 -9.84 18.01
N HIS A 13 32.54 -11.00 18.37
CA HIS A 13 32.24 -12.24 17.66
C HIS A 13 30.76 -12.60 17.75
N ASP A 14 30.19 -12.58 18.96
CA ASP A 14 28.78 -12.91 19.17
C ASP A 14 27.84 -11.94 18.44
N LEU A 15 28.15 -10.64 18.49
CA LEU A 15 27.39 -9.63 17.74
C LEU A 15 27.46 -9.88 16.24
N LYS A 16 28.65 -10.21 15.71
CA LYS A 16 28.83 -10.51 14.28
C LYS A 16 28.01 -11.72 13.86
N VAL A 17 28.04 -12.79 14.66
CA VAL A 17 27.24 -14.01 14.42
C VAL A 17 25.75 -13.69 14.48
N ALA A 18 25.30 -12.87 15.42
CA ALA A 18 23.90 -12.47 15.54
C ALA A 18 23.41 -11.66 14.32
N ILE A 19 24.25 -10.76 13.80
CA ILE A 19 23.96 -9.99 12.58
C ILE A 19 23.88 -10.91 11.38
N GLU A 20 24.84 -11.82 11.20
CA GLU A 20 24.84 -12.78 10.09
C GLU A 20 23.60 -13.69 10.13
N LYS A 21 23.24 -14.20 11.31
CA LYS A 21 22.03 -15.01 11.51
C LYS A 21 20.76 -14.23 11.16
N THR A 22 20.69 -12.95 11.53
CA THR A 22 19.55 -12.09 11.19
C THR A 22 19.46 -11.87 9.69
N GLY A 23 20.59 -11.64 9.02
CA GLY A 23 20.67 -11.51 7.56
C GLY A 23 20.22 -12.77 6.82
N MET A 24 20.65 -13.96 7.28
CA MET A 24 20.20 -15.23 6.71
C MET A 24 18.68 -15.43 6.87
N SER A 25 18.12 -15.07 8.02
CA SER A 25 16.67 -15.15 8.26
C SER A 25 15.88 -14.26 7.31
N LEU A 26 16.34 -13.01 7.10
CA LEU A 26 15.72 -12.07 6.16
C LEU A 26 15.74 -12.60 4.73
N GLN A 27 16.88 -13.10 4.25
CA GLN A 27 16.97 -13.69 2.91
C GLN A 27 16.03 -14.89 2.75
N ASN A 28 15.84 -15.68 3.80
CA ASN A 28 14.93 -16.82 3.75
C ASN A 28 13.47 -16.37 3.64
N MET A 29 13.10 -15.30 4.37
CA MET A 29 11.79 -14.68 4.26
C MET A 29 11.55 -14.06 2.88
N GLU A 30 12.55 -13.37 2.31
CA GLU A 30 12.46 -12.81 0.96
C GLU A 30 12.23 -13.89 -0.10
N ARG A 31 12.96 -15.01 -0.03
CA ARG A 31 12.76 -16.15 -0.95
C ARG A 31 11.36 -16.74 -0.81
N ASN A 32 10.87 -16.92 0.41
CA ASN A 32 9.51 -17.41 0.66
C ASN A 32 8.46 -16.46 0.10
N LEU A 33 8.59 -15.15 0.36
CA LEU A 33 7.69 -14.13 -0.16
C LEU A 33 7.71 -14.08 -1.69
N ASN A 34 8.88 -14.17 -2.31
CA ASN A 34 8.99 -14.22 -3.76
C ASN A 34 8.29 -15.47 -4.34
N GLY A 35 8.44 -16.63 -3.70
CA GLY A 35 7.71 -17.85 -4.09
C GLY A 35 6.19 -17.70 -4.00
N VAL A 36 5.69 -17.07 -2.92
CA VAL A 36 4.26 -16.77 -2.77
C VAL A 36 3.79 -15.77 -3.82
N MET A 37 4.56 -14.73 -4.12
CA MET A 37 4.23 -13.75 -5.15
C MET A 37 4.14 -14.40 -6.54
N GLN A 38 5.06 -15.31 -6.88
CA GLN A 38 5.02 -16.03 -8.16
C GLN A 38 3.77 -16.89 -8.34
N THR A 39 3.19 -17.42 -7.25
CA THR A 39 1.94 -18.19 -7.33
C THR A 39 0.69 -17.31 -7.39
N ILE A 40 0.72 -16.14 -6.75
CA ILE A 40 -0.43 -15.23 -6.67
C ILE A 40 -0.55 -14.30 -7.90
N VAL A 41 0.56 -13.92 -8.54
CA VAL A 41 0.55 -13.04 -9.71
C VAL A 41 -0.32 -13.60 -10.86
N PRO A 42 -0.23 -14.88 -11.26
CA PRO A 42 -1.11 -15.46 -12.28
C PRO A 42 -2.59 -15.45 -11.88
N LEU A 43 -2.90 -15.63 -10.59
CA LEU A 43 -4.26 -15.54 -10.05
C LEU A 43 -4.80 -14.10 -10.11
N SER A 44 -3.93 -13.12 -9.90
CA SER A 44 -4.26 -11.69 -9.87
C SER A 44 -4.43 -11.09 -11.27
N CYS A 45 -3.65 -11.59 -12.24
CA CYS A 45 -3.66 -11.15 -13.63
C CYS A 45 -4.65 -11.93 -14.52
N GLY A 46 -5.34 -12.95 -13.98
CA GLY A 46 -6.33 -13.75 -14.72
C GLY A 46 -5.72 -14.71 -15.73
N THR A 47 -4.44 -15.06 -15.60
CA THR A 47 -3.70 -15.97 -16.51
C THR A 47 -3.49 -17.36 -15.93
N ALA A 48 -4.05 -17.67 -14.76
CA ALA A 48 -3.91 -18.98 -14.13
C ALA A 48 -4.53 -20.09 -15.01
N VAL A 49 -3.68 -20.99 -15.51
CA VAL A 49 -4.09 -22.18 -16.27
C VAL A 49 -4.42 -23.29 -15.27
N VAL A 50 -5.68 -23.75 -15.26
CA VAL A 50 -6.10 -24.90 -14.45
C VAL A 50 -5.93 -26.17 -15.28
N GLU A 51 -4.94 -26.98 -14.94
CA GLU A 51 -4.75 -28.29 -15.55
C GLU A 51 -5.63 -29.34 -14.85
N VAL A 52 -6.71 -29.76 -15.50
CA VAL A 52 -7.62 -30.79 -14.97
C VAL A 52 -7.11 -32.17 -15.39
N ARG A 53 -6.45 -32.88 -14.48
CA ARG A 53 -6.07 -34.28 -14.70
C ARG A 53 -7.25 -35.19 -14.40
N LEU A 54 -7.94 -35.68 -15.43
CA LEU A 54 -8.91 -36.75 -15.28
C LEU A 54 -8.18 -38.06 -14.95
N VAL A 55 -8.43 -38.61 -13.77
CA VAL A 55 -8.02 -39.98 -13.41
C VAL A 55 -9.14 -40.92 -13.85
N PRO A 56 -8.91 -41.84 -14.82
CA PRO A 56 -9.92 -42.81 -15.20
C PRO A 56 -10.12 -43.81 -14.05
N LYS A 57 -11.30 -43.80 -13.43
CA LYS A 57 -11.77 -44.94 -12.63
C LYS A 57 -12.39 -45.94 -13.60
N ALA A 58 -11.65 -47.02 -13.88
CA ALA A 58 -12.16 -48.12 -14.68
C ALA A 58 -13.40 -48.74 -14.01
N SER A 59 -14.55 -48.60 -14.65
CA SER A 59 -15.52 -49.69 -14.81
C SER A 59 -16.52 -49.35 -15.91
N ALA A 60 -16.83 -50.37 -16.69
CA ALA A 60 -17.44 -50.37 -18.02
C ALA A 60 -18.82 -49.69 -18.12
N THR A 61 -19.15 -49.11 -19.28
CA THR A 61 -19.94 -49.79 -20.34
C THR A 61 -20.10 -48.85 -21.54
N SER A 62 -19.83 -49.40 -22.71
CA SER A 62 -19.89 -48.79 -24.04
C SER A 62 -21.23 -48.17 -24.41
N THR A 63 -21.23 -46.99 -25.01
CA THR A 63 -22.25 -46.61 -26.01
C THR A 63 -21.57 -45.75 -27.07
N THR A 64 -21.59 -46.28 -28.29
CA THR A 64 -21.05 -45.68 -29.50
C THR A 64 -21.94 -44.51 -29.91
N ALA A 65 -21.35 -43.35 -30.20
CA ALA A 65 -22.02 -42.26 -30.90
C ALA A 65 -21.04 -41.67 -31.93
N SER A 66 -21.41 -41.85 -33.19
CA SER A 66 -20.68 -41.44 -34.38
C SER A 66 -20.63 -39.91 -34.49
N PHE A 67 -19.44 -39.34 -34.71
CA PHE A 67 -19.26 -37.92 -35.03
C PHE A 67 -18.73 -37.79 -36.45
N GLN A 68 -19.50 -37.14 -37.32
CA GLN A 68 -19.04 -36.65 -38.62
C GLN A 68 -18.29 -35.31 -38.44
N PRO A 69 -17.29 -34.99 -39.27
CA PRO A 69 -16.56 -33.71 -39.18
C PRO A 69 -17.25 -32.63 -40.03
N GLY A 70 -17.90 -31.67 -39.38
CA GLY A 70 -18.41 -30.44 -39.99
C GLY A 70 -17.49 -29.25 -39.73
N VAL A 71 -16.86 -28.73 -40.78
CA VAL A 71 -16.03 -27.51 -40.78
C VAL A 71 -16.89 -26.28 -40.47
N VAL A 72 -16.58 -25.54 -39.40
CA VAL A 72 -17.06 -24.16 -39.21
C VAL A 72 -15.96 -23.22 -38.67
N LYS A 73 -15.51 -22.37 -39.60
CA LYS A 73 -15.04 -20.97 -39.53
C LYS A 73 -14.82 -20.32 -38.13
N PRO A 74 -13.69 -19.63 -37.88
CA PRO A 74 -13.46 -18.92 -36.62
C PRO A 74 -14.33 -17.65 -36.53
N SER A 75 -15.16 -17.58 -35.50
CA SER A 75 -15.93 -16.40 -35.06
C SER A 75 -15.13 -15.66 -33.97
N PRO A 76 -15.15 -14.32 -33.90
CA PRO A 76 -14.21 -13.55 -33.09
C PRO A 76 -14.49 -13.69 -31.59
N ALA A 77 -13.39 -13.62 -30.84
CA ALA A 77 -13.29 -13.76 -29.40
C ALA A 77 -14.39 -12.97 -28.63
N PRO A 78 -14.96 -13.55 -27.56
CA PRO A 78 -15.75 -12.78 -26.62
C PRO A 78 -14.83 -11.76 -25.95
N SER A 79 -15.09 -10.49 -26.21
CA SER A 79 -14.45 -9.36 -25.53
C SER A 79 -14.67 -9.52 -24.03
N ALA A 80 -13.59 -9.60 -23.26
CA ALA A 80 -13.66 -9.65 -21.81
C ALA A 80 -14.51 -8.48 -21.30
N PRO A 81 -15.54 -8.72 -20.45
CA PRO A 81 -16.26 -7.62 -19.84
C PRO A 81 -15.30 -6.84 -18.94
N THR A 82 -14.92 -5.64 -19.41
CA THR A 82 -14.29 -4.59 -18.60
C THR A 82 -15.36 -3.99 -17.68
N THR A 83 -15.88 -4.82 -16.77
CA THR A 83 -16.83 -4.37 -15.75
C THR A 83 -16.07 -4.35 -14.43
N PRO A 84 -15.98 -3.20 -13.73
CA PRO A 84 -15.31 -3.16 -12.44
C PRO A 84 -15.98 -4.17 -11.50
N PRO A 85 -15.21 -4.96 -10.73
CA PRO A 85 -15.78 -5.87 -9.77
C PRO A 85 -16.60 -5.07 -8.75
N VAL A 86 -17.89 -5.37 -8.70
CA VAL A 86 -18.85 -5.17 -7.60
C VAL A 86 -18.41 -4.16 -6.53
N SER A 87 -18.82 -2.90 -6.72
CA SER A 87 -18.99 -1.86 -5.67
C SER A 87 -17.98 -1.91 -4.51
N TYR A 88 -16.76 -1.42 -4.72
CA TYR A 88 -15.81 -1.22 -3.62
C TYR A 88 -16.32 -0.12 -2.67
N ALA A 89 -16.92 -0.54 -1.56
CA ALA A 89 -17.42 0.38 -0.54
C ALA A 89 -16.28 0.84 0.38
N LEU A 90 -15.96 2.14 0.31
CA LEU A 90 -15.04 2.77 1.25
C LEU A 90 -15.58 2.65 2.68
N ASN A 91 -14.78 2.06 3.58
CA ASN A 91 -15.20 1.90 4.97
C ASN A 91 -15.45 3.27 5.63
N ARG A 92 -16.71 3.54 6.00
CA ARG A 92 -17.15 4.81 6.60
C ARG A 92 -16.74 4.95 8.07
N SER A 93 -16.39 3.86 8.75
CA SER A 93 -16.00 3.86 10.16
C SER A 93 -14.55 4.24 10.41
N LEU A 94 -13.74 4.51 9.38
CA LEU A 94 -12.36 4.97 9.62
C LEU A 94 -12.38 6.37 10.25
N VAL A 95 -11.98 6.43 11.51
CA VAL A 95 -11.90 7.66 12.32
C VAL A 95 -10.47 8.20 12.35
N SER A 96 -9.44 7.36 12.17
CA SER A 96 -8.02 7.71 12.30
C SER A 96 -7.35 8.00 10.96
N VAL A 97 -6.37 8.92 10.96
CA VAL A 97 -5.47 9.17 9.81
C VAL A 97 -4.63 7.93 9.50
N HIS A 98 -4.26 7.15 10.53
CA HIS A 98 -3.50 5.92 10.36
C HIS A 98 -4.30 4.86 9.58
N ASP A 99 -5.57 4.68 9.94
CA ASP A 99 -6.44 3.74 9.23
C ASP A 99 -6.73 4.21 7.80
N LEU A 100 -6.83 5.53 7.60
CA LEU A 100 -6.97 6.11 6.27
C LEU A 100 -5.76 5.80 5.38
N TRP A 101 -4.55 6.00 5.89
CA TRP A 101 -3.32 5.71 5.15
C TRP A 101 -3.18 4.21 4.86
N LYS A 102 -3.48 3.35 5.85
CA LYS A 102 -3.47 1.90 5.68
C LYS A 102 -4.48 1.42 4.63
N ALA A 103 -5.71 1.97 4.66
CA ALA A 103 -6.74 1.70 3.66
C ALA A 103 -6.29 2.05 2.25
N TRP A 104 -5.51 3.13 2.12
CA TRP A 104 -4.99 3.59 0.85
C TRP A 104 -3.92 2.68 0.28
N SER A 105 -2.91 2.36 1.11
CA SER A 105 -1.71 1.65 0.69
C SER A 105 -1.89 0.14 0.60
N VAL A 106 -2.52 -0.46 1.62
CA VAL A 106 -2.66 -1.93 1.73
C VAL A 106 -4.04 -2.40 1.27
N GLY A 107 -5.06 -1.58 1.48
CA GLY A 107 -6.46 -1.97 1.31
C GLY A 107 -7.11 -2.40 2.62
N LEU A 108 -8.44 -2.48 2.61
CA LEU A 108 -9.24 -2.92 3.77
C LEU A 108 -9.97 -4.22 3.45
N ASN A 109 -10.18 -5.06 4.47
CA ASN A 109 -10.96 -6.30 4.38
C ASN A 109 -10.52 -7.28 3.28
N GLY A 110 -9.22 -7.29 2.92
CA GLY A 110 -8.70 -8.15 1.86
C GLY A 110 -9.00 -7.66 0.43
N GLY A 111 -9.59 -6.47 0.27
CA GLY A 111 -9.70 -5.80 -1.02
C GLY A 111 -8.41 -5.07 -1.41
N PRO A 112 -8.24 -4.74 -2.71
CA PRO A 112 -7.07 -4.00 -3.18
C PRO A 112 -6.97 -2.60 -2.53
N GLY A 113 -5.75 -2.13 -2.33
CA GLY A 113 -5.49 -0.76 -1.89
C GLY A 113 -6.17 0.26 -2.80
N VAL A 114 -6.71 1.32 -2.20
CA VAL A 114 -7.38 2.39 -2.96
C VAL A 114 -6.43 3.04 -3.97
N SER A 115 -5.12 3.04 -3.68
CA SER A 115 -4.09 3.48 -4.63
C SER A 115 -4.07 2.66 -5.93
N ILE A 116 -4.23 1.34 -5.84
CA ILE A 116 -4.22 0.43 -7.00
C ILE A 116 -5.51 0.60 -7.81
N LEU A 117 -6.64 0.79 -7.12
CA LEU A 117 -7.92 1.06 -7.77
C LEU A 117 -7.90 2.39 -8.54
N GLU A 118 -7.28 3.42 -7.96
CA GLU A 118 -7.09 4.70 -8.62
C GLU A 118 -6.16 4.60 -9.84
N GLU A 119 -5.04 3.89 -9.73
CA GLU A 119 -4.11 3.71 -10.85
C GLU A 119 -4.75 2.93 -12.01
N LYS A 120 -5.46 1.84 -11.69
CA LYS A 120 -6.02 0.92 -12.69
C LYS A 120 -7.33 1.39 -13.32
N TYR A 121 -8.17 2.07 -12.55
CA TYR A 121 -9.54 2.43 -12.97
C TYR A 121 -9.85 3.93 -12.81
N GLY A 122 -8.92 4.75 -12.32
CA GLY A 122 -9.14 6.16 -12.08
C GLY A 122 -10.22 6.40 -11.03
N THR A 123 -11.28 7.10 -11.41
CA THR A 123 -12.48 7.29 -10.58
C THR A 123 -13.66 6.43 -11.02
N LYS A 124 -13.48 5.59 -12.06
CA LYS A 124 -14.55 4.77 -12.64
C LYS A 124 -14.93 3.57 -11.76
N TRP A 125 -14.07 3.20 -10.81
CA TRP A 125 -14.38 2.17 -9.82
C TRP A 125 -15.36 2.64 -8.74
N CYS A 126 -15.58 3.95 -8.62
CA CYS A 126 -16.32 4.57 -7.53
C CYS A 126 -17.70 5.05 -8.00
N ASN A 127 -18.77 4.61 -7.33
CA ASN A 127 -20.13 5.08 -7.61
C ASN A 127 -20.30 6.58 -7.28
N SER A 128 -21.32 7.24 -7.86
CA SER A 128 -21.55 8.68 -7.68
C SER A 128 -21.57 9.13 -6.20
N ASP A 129 -22.23 8.34 -5.34
CA ASP A 129 -22.33 8.62 -3.90
C ASP A 129 -21.01 8.43 -3.17
N GLU A 130 -20.22 7.44 -3.59
CA GLU A 130 -18.92 7.14 -3.00
C GLU A 130 -17.85 8.13 -3.46
N ARG A 131 -18.04 8.75 -4.63
CA ARG A 131 -17.07 9.70 -5.21
C ARG A 131 -16.85 10.92 -4.33
N ARG A 132 -17.91 11.45 -3.71
CA ARG A 132 -17.80 12.55 -2.75
C ARG A 132 -16.97 12.15 -1.54
N PHE A 133 -17.19 10.94 -1.03
CA PHE A 133 -16.47 10.41 0.12
C PHE A 133 -15.00 10.13 -0.20
N PHE A 134 -14.76 9.54 -1.37
CA PHE A 134 -13.43 9.31 -1.93
C PHE A 134 -12.64 10.61 -2.07
N ASN A 135 -13.20 11.62 -2.73
CA ASN A 135 -12.50 12.90 -2.93
C ASN A 135 -12.12 13.56 -1.60
N ARG A 136 -12.99 13.45 -0.59
CA ARG A 136 -12.70 13.97 0.74
C ARG A 136 -11.56 13.20 1.43
N ARG A 137 -11.61 11.86 1.41
CA ARG A 137 -10.57 10.97 1.93
C ARG A 137 -9.24 11.17 1.21
N ARG A 138 -9.28 11.34 -0.11
CA ARG A 138 -8.13 11.63 -0.98
C ARG A 138 -7.43 12.92 -0.57
N ARG A 139 -8.17 13.96 -0.18
CA ARG A 139 -7.56 15.22 0.28
C ARG A 139 -6.61 14.98 1.46
N GLY A 140 -7.03 14.22 2.48
CA GLY A 140 -6.17 13.87 3.61
C GLY A 140 -4.90 13.10 3.20
N ILE A 141 -5.00 12.27 2.18
CA ILE A 141 -3.88 11.47 1.65
C ILE A 141 -2.92 12.34 0.85
N THR A 142 -3.44 13.30 0.08
CA THR A 142 -2.61 14.32 -0.58
C THR A 142 -1.80 15.11 0.44
N LEU A 143 -2.38 15.46 1.60
CA LEU A 143 -1.65 16.15 2.67
C LEU A 143 -0.49 15.32 3.22
N VAL A 144 -0.72 14.02 3.48
CA VAL A 144 0.34 13.11 3.93
C VAL A 144 1.47 13.07 2.90
N LYS A 145 1.15 12.94 1.61
CA LYS A 145 2.15 12.92 0.53
C LYS A 145 2.94 14.23 0.44
N GLU A 146 2.28 15.38 0.58
CA GLU A 146 2.95 16.68 0.50
C GLU A 146 3.94 16.90 1.65
N ILE A 147 3.51 16.65 2.89
CA ILE A 147 4.36 16.87 4.08
C ILE A 147 5.50 15.84 4.13
N SER A 148 5.23 14.58 3.76
CA SER A 148 6.27 13.55 3.70
C SER A 148 7.34 13.83 2.64
N ALA A 149 6.94 14.34 1.46
CA ALA A 149 7.90 14.78 0.45
C ALA A 149 8.79 15.92 0.97
N GLN A 150 8.20 16.91 1.67
CA GLN A 150 8.97 18.02 2.27
C GLN A 150 9.95 17.55 3.35
N LEU A 151 9.59 16.52 4.13
CA LEU A 151 10.50 15.90 5.11
C LEU A 151 11.65 15.15 4.46
N ALA A 152 11.36 14.41 3.38
CA ALA A 152 12.36 13.71 2.61
C ALA A 152 13.34 14.71 1.96
N ASP A 153 12.83 15.80 1.37
CA ASP A 153 13.63 16.88 0.78
C ASP A 153 14.49 17.60 1.82
N SER A 154 14.03 17.68 3.06
CA SER A 154 14.79 18.26 4.18
C SER A 154 15.94 17.35 4.65
N GLY A 155 16.04 16.11 4.14
CA GLY A 155 17.09 15.15 4.50
C GLY A 155 16.99 14.61 5.93
N VAL A 156 15.83 14.79 6.59
CA VAL A 156 15.64 14.46 8.01
C VAL A 156 15.30 12.98 8.23
N SER A 157 14.83 12.27 7.20
CA SER A 157 14.47 10.84 7.30
C SER A 157 14.36 10.15 5.95
N ASP A 158 14.49 8.82 5.97
CA ASP A 158 14.11 7.95 4.85
C ASP A 158 12.61 8.11 4.53
N ASP A 159 12.22 7.91 3.26
CA ASP A 159 10.85 8.11 2.77
C ASP A 159 9.77 7.41 3.61
N ILE A 160 10.02 6.16 4.01
CA ILE A 160 9.07 5.36 4.80
C ILE A 160 8.87 6.00 6.19
N THR A 161 9.97 6.45 6.81
CA THR A 161 9.95 7.08 8.12
C THR A 161 9.29 8.46 8.05
N ALA A 162 9.57 9.23 6.99
CA ALA A 162 8.95 10.52 6.74
C ALA A 162 7.42 10.42 6.62
N VAL A 163 6.92 9.40 5.91
CA VAL A 163 5.49 9.11 5.81
C VAL A 163 4.89 8.77 7.18
N GLN A 164 5.51 7.88 7.95
CA GLN A 164 4.98 7.47 9.26
C GLN A 164 4.94 8.65 10.24
N LEU A 165 6.03 9.43 10.30
CA LEU A 165 6.14 10.63 11.13
C LEU A 165 5.07 11.67 10.77
N THR A 166 4.79 11.83 9.47
CA THR A 166 3.75 12.72 8.96
C THR A 166 2.35 12.26 9.37
N VAL A 167 2.06 10.96 9.25
CA VAL A 167 0.77 10.37 9.66
C VAL A 167 0.54 10.59 11.16
N ASP A 168 1.57 10.37 11.97
CA ASP A 168 1.51 10.54 13.43
C ASP A 168 1.33 12.02 13.81
N ALA A 169 2.04 12.94 13.15
CA ALA A 169 1.91 14.37 13.38
C ALA A 169 0.52 14.92 12.98
N LEU A 170 -0.02 14.47 11.85
CA LEU A 170 -1.37 14.84 11.41
C LEU A 170 -2.44 14.31 12.38
N GLU A 171 -2.29 13.07 12.87
CA GLU A 171 -3.22 12.51 13.86
C GLU A 171 -3.10 13.25 15.21
N ALA A 172 -1.89 13.63 15.63
CA ALA A 172 -1.67 14.42 16.83
C ALA A 172 -2.27 15.84 16.72
N ALA A 173 -2.07 16.52 15.58
CA ALA A 173 -2.66 17.83 15.29
C ALA A 173 -4.19 17.78 15.26
N ARG A 174 -4.75 16.69 14.70
CA ARG A 174 -6.20 16.46 14.71
C ARG A 174 -6.75 16.26 16.12
N LYS A 175 -6.07 15.44 16.92
CA LYS A 175 -6.44 15.14 18.32
C LYS A 175 -6.33 16.37 19.21
N SER A 176 -5.29 17.19 19.06
CA SER A 176 -5.11 18.43 19.85
C SER A 176 -6.24 19.43 19.59
N GLN A 177 -6.71 19.52 18.35
CA GLN A 177 -7.86 20.36 17.97
C GLN A 177 -9.22 19.73 18.33
N LYS A 178 -9.25 18.46 18.79
CA LYS A 178 -10.46 17.66 19.03
C LYS A 178 -11.40 17.65 17.82
N LYS A 179 -10.85 17.56 16.60
CA LYS A 179 -11.61 17.65 15.35
C LYS A 179 -11.75 16.29 14.66
N SER A 180 -12.78 16.17 13.84
CA SER A 180 -13.04 14.95 13.05
C SER A 180 -12.14 14.90 11.81
N LEU A 181 -11.98 13.69 11.26
CA LEU A 181 -11.28 13.50 9.97
C LEU A 181 -11.94 14.30 8.83
N ASN A 182 -13.26 14.55 8.93
CA ASN A 182 -13.97 15.45 8.02
C ASN A 182 -13.40 16.86 8.05
N TRP A 183 -13.27 17.40 9.26
CA TRP A 183 -12.83 18.76 9.46
C TRP A 183 -11.42 18.97 8.89
N MET A 184 -10.53 18.00 9.08
CA MET A 184 -9.17 17.99 8.51
C MET A 184 -9.18 18.11 6.98
N SER A 185 -10.13 17.42 6.33
CA SER A 185 -10.24 17.44 4.86
C SER A 185 -10.75 18.78 4.34
N ASN A 186 -11.57 19.49 5.12
CA ASN A 186 -12.11 20.81 4.77
C ASN A 186 -11.18 21.96 5.14
N ASN A 187 -10.25 21.77 6.09
CA ASN A 187 -9.33 22.80 6.58
C ASN A 187 -7.86 22.34 6.44
N PRO A 188 -7.37 22.12 5.21
CA PRO A 188 -6.02 21.61 4.97
C PRO A 188 -4.95 22.57 5.49
N GLU A 189 -5.08 23.88 5.27
CA GLU A 189 -4.02 24.85 5.66
C GLU A 189 -3.74 24.85 7.17
N VAL A 190 -4.79 24.77 7.99
CA VAL A 190 -4.67 24.79 9.46
C VAL A 190 -3.99 23.52 9.96
N ILE A 191 -4.38 22.36 9.45
CA ILE A 191 -3.80 21.08 9.90
C ILE A 191 -2.37 20.91 9.38
N ILE A 192 -2.07 21.38 8.16
CA ILE A 192 -0.72 21.38 7.59
C ILE A 192 0.19 22.27 8.44
N GLY A 193 -0.25 23.50 8.76
CA GLY A 193 0.53 24.41 9.60
C GLY A 193 0.86 23.79 10.95
N LEU A 194 -0.13 23.21 11.63
CA LEU A 194 0.08 22.52 12.91
C LEU A 194 1.01 21.31 12.79
N ALA A 195 0.85 20.49 11.74
CA ALA A 195 1.70 19.34 11.51
C ALA A 195 3.14 19.74 11.18
N ARG A 196 3.35 20.76 10.34
CA ARG A 196 4.68 21.32 10.04
C ARG A 196 5.35 21.87 11.29
N SER A 197 4.64 22.65 12.10
CA SER A 197 5.16 23.16 13.38
C SER A 197 5.53 22.03 14.34
N ALA A 198 4.72 20.97 14.42
CA ALA A 198 5.01 19.80 15.26
C ALA A 198 6.26 19.04 14.78
N LEU A 199 6.47 18.98 13.47
CA LEU A 199 7.61 18.31 12.83
C LEU A 199 8.84 19.21 12.72
N ARG A 200 8.77 20.47 13.22
CA ARG A 200 9.83 21.49 13.08
C ARG A 200 10.30 21.66 11.64
N ILE A 201 9.39 21.46 10.69
CA ILE A 201 9.57 21.83 9.30
C ILE A 201 9.26 23.33 9.24
N ASP A 202 10.15 24.15 9.81
CA ASP A 202 10.01 25.59 9.71
C ASP A 202 10.19 26.00 8.25
N ALA A 203 9.25 26.82 7.77
CA ALA A 203 9.36 27.49 6.48
C ALA A 203 10.70 28.25 6.40
N PRO A 204 11.28 28.43 5.19
CA PRO A 204 12.53 29.15 5.04
C PRO A 204 12.40 30.52 5.71
N THR A 205 13.33 30.78 6.62
CA THR A 205 13.52 32.05 7.28
C THR A 205 13.64 33.11 6.19
N VAL A 206 12.58 33.90 5.99
CA VAL A 206 12.67 35.13 5.22
C VAL A 206 13.74 35.97 5.90
N PRO A 207 14.87 36.30 5.24
CA PRO A 207 15.84 37.20 5.82
C PRO A 207 15.17 38.56 5.95
N THR A 208 14.94 38.96 7.18
CA THR A 208 14.47 40.30 7.55
C THR A 208 15.47 41.32 7.00
N GLY A 209 15.17 41.85 5.82
CA GLY A 209 15.87 43.01 5.28
C GLY A 209 15.62 44.19 6.22
N GLN A 210 16.63 44.54 7.00
CA GLN A 210 16.68 45.84 7.68
C GLN A 210 16.68 46.93 6.61
N PRO A 211 15.78 47.92 6.64
CA PRO A 211 15.98 49.15 5.91
C PRO A 211 17.07 49.94 6.62
N ASN A 212 18.18 50.13 5.92
CA ASN A 212 19.24 51.06 6.28
C ASN A 212 18.68 52.49 6.15
N VAL A 213 18.62 53.23 7.25
CA VAL A 213 18.49 54.69 7.28
C VAL A 213 19.53 55.22 8.24
#